data_AF-A0A7C5SNZ8-F1
#
_entry.id   AF-A0A7C5SNZ8-F1
#
_cell.length_a   1.000
_cell.length_b   1.000
_cell.length_c   1.000
_cell.angle_alpha   90.00
_cell.angle_beta   90.00
_cell.angle_gamma   90.00
#
_symmetry.space_group_name_H-M   'P 1'
#
loop_
_entity.id
_entity.type
_entity.pdbx_description
1 polymer ?
#
loop_
_entity_poly.entity_id
_entity_poly.type
_entity_poly.pdbx_seq_one_letter_code
_entity_poly.pdbx_strand_id
1 'polypeptide(L)'
;MCLVEVAAMATRILIASRGISAIRVARSLIESGYAPVGIYTRDDENSPHRKYLVEDREVSSYLDIEDIVEVAVEMGVEAVHPGYSVLGSNPEFAREVARRGMVFIGPPPSMIELAGDDVALKILAERVEVPALPWSEVRKPDDILEFASVHGYPVVVKTTGVAASGNYKIVHSSSEVEKAVESLKKDIKAVDRGVRVFVEPYLDRVKHIEVQVLGDGDNIVHLFDREYIVQRSEQRLLDEAPSPILTRNEREKILECALALAMQLKYKNTGVFTFLYDIDKREFYVSGFRAGLQPEHVVTEMITRIDIVRKQVEISLYGVLDLKQSSIDQHGHSIGVSILAENPLSGEISEGVITKYREPSGLGVRVDSSIVENYKVTAKHDPLLAKLAVWAPTRILAVSRLKRALNDYVIEGVSTNIMLIKHIVSSDEFNSGNYTTRLFNEKEKYFRELTRESLELQSATLIALLELGVKDAKKIYEKKTSVKETSRDERISRLKRSAWYYYTILKHSFSTQIKKSRGTHLKPK
;
A
#
# COMPACT_ATOMS: atom_id res chain seq x y z
N MET A 1 -40.92 2.45 16.00
CA MET A 1 -39.95 1.41 15.62
C MET A 1 -38.58 1.86 16.04
N CYS A 2 -38.00 1.17 17.02
CA CYS A 2 -36.68 1.50 17.56
C CYS A 2 -35.58 1.04 16.58
N LEU A 3 -34.40 1.67 16.55
CA LEU A 3 -33.25 1.27 15.72
C LEU A 3 -32.91 -0.23 15.79
N VAL A 4 -33.25 -0.88 16.91
CA VAL A 4 -33.07 -2.32 17.15
C VAL A 4 -34.03 -3.20 16.32
N GLU A 5 -35.27 -2.75 16.06
CA GLU A 5 -36.25 -3.51 15.28
C GLU A 5 -35.94 -3.47 13.77
N VAL A 6 -35.33 -2.39 13.27
CA VAL A 6 -34.89 -2.29 11.87
C VAL A 6 -33.69 -3.21 11.61
N ALA A 7 -32.80 -3.39 12.59
CA ALA A 7 -31.65 -4.28 12.48
C ALA A 7 -32.02 -5.77 12.38
N ALA A 8 -33.18 -6.18 12.92
CA ALA A 8 -33.65 -7.57 12.85
C ALA A 8 -34.18 -7.98 11.46
N MET A 9 -34.43 -7.02 10.57
CA MET A 9 -34.91 -7.26 9.19
C MET A 9 -33.87 -6.87 8.11
N ALA A 10 -32.72 -6.32 8.50
CA ALA A 10 -31.68 -5.91 7.57
C ALA A 10 -30.84 -7.12 7.11
N THR A 11 -30.55 -7.21 5.80
CA THR A 11 -29.65 -8.22 5.25
C THR A 11 -28.30 -8.15 5.96
N ARG A 12 -27.87 -9.28 6.51
CA ARG A 12 -26.65 -9.49 7.28
C ARG A 12 -25.51 -9.85 6.34
N ILE A 13 -24.45 -9.06 6.37
CA ILE A 13 -23.29 -9.25 5.49
C ILE A 13 -22.06 -9.47 6.35
N LEU A 14 -21.46 -10.64 6.24
CA LEU A 14 -20.21 -10.97 6.92
C LEU A 14 -19.05 -10.26 6.25
N ILE A 15 -18.29 -9.51 7.03
CA ILE A 15 -17.04 -8.92 6.61
C ILE A 15 -15.90 -9.86 7.00
N ALA A 16 -15.42 -10.64 6.05
CA ALA A 16 -14.31 -11.57 6.21
C ALA A 16 -12.96 -10.84 6.10
N SER A 17 -12.75 -9.88 6.98
CA SER A 17 -11.53 -9.05 7.05
C SER A 17 -11.38 -8.42 8.43
N ARG A 18 -10.31 -7.64 8.63
CA ARG A 18 -9.97 -6.98 9.90
C ARG A 18 -9.57 -5.53 9.69
N GLY A 19 -9.35 -4.82 10.79
CA GLY A 19 -8.71 -3.50 10.80
C GLY A 19 -9.43 -2.49 9.90
N ILE A 20 -8.65 -1.68 9.16
CA ILE A 20 -9.18 -0.58 8.33
C ILE A 20 -10.15 -1.12 7.28
N SER A 21 -9.86 -2.30 6.72
CA SER A 21 -10.67 -2.92 5.69
C SER A 21 -12.06 -3.23 6.20
N ALA A 22 -12.15 -3.85 7.37
CA ALA A 22 -13.43 -4.17 7.99
C ALA A 22 -14.23 -2.91 8.34
N ILE A 23 -13.57 -1.87 8.89
CA ILE A 23 -14.21 -0.59 9.22
C ILE A 23 -14.75 0.10 7.96
N ARG A 24 -13.95 0.15 6.89
CA ARG A 24 -14.33 0.76 5.60
C ARG A 24 -15.57 0.09 5.03
N VAL A 25 -15.62 -1.25 5.05
CA VAL A 25 -16.78 -2.00 4.56
C VAL A 25 -17.99 -1.78 5.47
N ALA A 26 -17.83 -1.91 6.78
CA ALA A 26 -18.91 -1.75 7.75
C ALA A 26 -19.60 -0.38 7.62
N ARG A 27 -18.84 0.70 7.42
CA ARG A 27 -19.40 2.05 7.21
C ARG A 27 -20.33 2.11 5.99
N SER A 28 -19.91 1.62 4.82
CA SER A 28 -20.77 1.60 3.63
C SER A 28 -21.99 0.70 3.81
N LEU A 29 -21.85 -0.42 4.53
CA LEU A 29 -22.97 -1.30 4.84
C LEU A 29 -24.02 -0.60 5.70
N ILE A 30 -23.58 0.07 6.78
CA ILE A 30 -24.46 0.84 7.68
C ILE A 30 -25.18 1.95 6.91
N GLU A 31 -24.45 2.74 6.11
CA GLU A 31 -25.02 3.82 5.30
C GLU A 31 -26.01 3.31 4.23
N SER A 32 -25.85 2.06 3.79
CA SER A 32 -26.73 1.41 2.82
C SER A 32 -27.87 0.61 3.46
N GLY A 33 -28.00 0.63 4.80
CA GLY A 33 -29.08 -0.05 5.53
C GLY A 33 -28.87 -1.56 5.73
N TYR A 34 -27.65 -2.07 5.55
CA TYR A 34 -27.29 -3.46 5.82
C TYR A 34 -26.73 -3.63 7.24
N ALA A 35 -26.81 -4.86 7.76
CA ALA A 35 -26.25 -5.22 9.06
C ALA A 35 -24.84 -5.80 8.89
N PRO A 36 -23.76 -5.04 9.18
CA PRO A 36 -22.41 -5.59 9.12
C PRO A 36 -22.18 -6.55 10.28
N VAL A 37 -21.86 -7.80 9.96
CA VAL A 37 -21.34 -8.78 10.93
C VAL A 37 -19.89 -9.12 10.57
N GLY A 38 -19.12 -9.67 11.48
CA GLY A 38 -17.71 -9.93 11.17
C GLY A 38 -17.06 -10.98 12.04
N ILE A 39 -15.75 -11.10 11.86
CA ILE A 39 -14.91 -12.10 12.51
C ILE A 39 -13.73 -11.42 13.19
N TYR A 40 -13.18 -12.05 14.23
CA TYR A 40 -11.92 -11.64 14.82
C TYR A 40 -11.07 -12.86 15.21
N THR A 41 -9.76 -12.70 15.32
CA THR A 41 -8.89 -13.70 15.97
C THR A 41 -8.59 -13.29 17.39
N ARG A 42 -8.11 -14.21 18.23
CA ARG A 42 -7.70 -13.92 19.61
C ARG A 42 -6.75 -12.73 19.76
N ASP A 43 -5.87 -12.51 18.79
CA ASP A 43 -4.94 -11.37 18.79
C ASP A 43 -5.63 -10.02 18.53
N ASP A 44 -6.83 -10.04 17.93
CA ASP A 44 -7.66 -8.90 17.58
C ASP A 44 -8.89 -8.74 18.49
N GLU A 45 -8.91 -9.40 19.66
CA GLU A 45 -10.01 -9.28 20.62
C GLU A 45 -10.31 -7.81 20.98
N ASN A 46 -9.29 -6.95 20.99
CA ASN A 46 -9.42 -5.53 21.28
C ASN A 46 -9.33 -4.63 20.03
N SER A 47 -9.46 -5.23 18.84
CA SER A 47 -9.33 -4.52 17.57
C SER A 47 -10.50 -3.56 17.34
N PRO A 48 -10.25 -2.28 16.96
CA PRO A 48 -11.32 -1.30 16.81
C PRO A 48 -12.42 -1.65 15.81
N HIS A 49 -12.13 -2.51 14.82
CA HIS A 49 -13.09 -2.87 13.79
C HIS A 49 -14.33 -3.57 14.35
N ARG A 50 -14.18 -4.32 15.45
CA ARG A 50 -15.27 -5.01 16.14
C ARG A 50 -16.42 -4.08 16.56
N LYS A 51 -16.10 -2.81 16.86
CA LYS A 51 -17.07 -1.80 17.30
C LYS A 51 -18.01 -1.31 16.19
N TYR A 52 -17.71 -1.64 14.93
CA TYR A 52 -18.51 -1.28 13.76
C TYR A 52 -19.42 -2.43 13.29
N LEU A 53 -19.40 -3.56 14.00
CA LEU A 53 -20.17 -4.75 13.69
C LEU A 53 -21.37 -4.83 14.63
N VAL A 54 -22.51 -5.30 14.13
CA VAL A 54 -23.68 -5.59 14.98
C VAL A 54 -23.48 -6.89 15.78
N GLU A 55 -22.66 -7.79 15.25
CA GLU A 55 -22.31 -9.07 15.83
C GLU A 55 -20.97 -9.55 15.27
N ASP A 56 -20.17 -10.23 16.08
CA ASP A 56 -18.94 -10.90 15.64
C ASP A 56 -18.74 -12.28 16.27
N ARG A 57 -17.82 -13.05 15.68
CA ARG A 57 -17.39 -14.37 16.15
C ARG A 57 -15.88 -14.52 16.06
N GLU A 58 -15.32 -15.30 16.98
CA GLU A 58 -13.90 -15.66 16.93
C GLU A 58 -13.67 -16.72 15.85
N VAL A 59 -12.59 -16.57 15.07
CA VAL A 59 -12.06 -17.57 14.15
C VAL A 59 -10.60 -17.87 14.50
N SER A 60 -10.14 -19.05 14.11
CA SER A 60 -8.78 -19.53 14.28
C SER A 60 -7.76 -18.63 13.54
N SER A 61 -8.12 -18.20 12.33
CA SER A 61 -7.27 -17.44 11.43
C SER A 61 -8.11 -16.72 10.38
N TYR A 62 -7.70 -15.50 10.00
CA TYR A 62 -8.29 -14.78 8.87
C TYR A 62 -7.99 -15.41 7.49
N LEU A 63 -7.27 -16.53 7.45
CA LEU A 63 -6.96 -17.28 6.23
C LEU A 63 -7.61 -18.67 6.22
N ASP A 64 -8.31 -19.05 7.28
CA ASP A 64 -8.98 -20.34 7.39
C ASP A 64 -10.36 -20.26 6.72
N ILE A 65 -10.44 -20.74 5.48
CA ILE A 65 -11.66 -20.67 4.66
C ILE A 65 -12.79 -21.48 5.28
N GLU A 66 -12.49 -22.67 5.80
CA GLU A 66 -13.49 -23.58 6.35
C GLU A 66 -14.13 -22.97 7.58
N ASP A 67 -13.31 -22.52 8.54
CA ASP A 67 -13.76 -21.88 9.78
C ASP A 67 -14.58 -20.61 9.53
N ILE A 68 -14.09 -19.72 8.64
CA ILE A 68 -14.80 -18.48 8.30
C ILE A 68 -16.18 -18.77 7.69
N VAL A 69 -16.27 -19.77 6.82
CA VAL A 69 -17.54 -20.10 6.15
C VAL A 69 -18.48 -20.85 7.10
N GLU A 70 -17.98 -21.69 7.99
CA GLU A 70 -18.78 -22.30 9.05
C GLU A 70 -19.40 -21.22 9.95
N VAL A 71 -18.58 -20.28 10.43
CA VAL A 71 -19.05 -19.11 11.19
C VAL A 71 -20.10 -18.30 10.41
N ALA A 72 -19.87 -18.06 9.11
CA ALA A 72 -20.84 -17.35 8.27
C ALA A 72 -22.22 -18.03 8.26
N VAL A 73 -22.24 -19.35 8.14
CA VAL A 73 -23.47 -20.14 8.14
C VAL A 73 -24.14 -20.15 9.52
N GLU A 74 -23.38 -20.32 10.59
CA GLU A 74 -23.91 -20.25 11.96
C GLU A 74 -24.52 -18.88 12.28
N MET A 75 -23.92 -17.81 11.75
CA MET A 75 -24.41 -16.44 11.91
C MET A 75 -25.59 -16.09 10.99
N GLY A 76 -26.00 -17.00 10.10
CA GLY A 76 -27.15 -16.84 9.20
C GLY A 76 -27.04 -15.62 8.30
N VAL A 77 -25.87 -15.42 7.68
CA VAL A 77 -25.62 -14.27 6.79
C VAL A 77 -26.05 -14.57 5.35
N GLU A 78 -26.49 -13.56 4.61
CA GLU A 78 -26.85 -13.74 3.19
C GLU A 78 -25.67 -13.53 2.25
N ALA A 79 -24.66 -12.77 2.68
CA ALA A 79 -23.51 -12.44 1.85
C ALA A 79 -22.22 -12.30 2.65
N VAL A 80 -21.09 -12.46 1.97
CA VAL A 80 -19.74 -12.32 2.52
C VAL A 80 -18.95 -11.31 1.69
N HIS A 81 -18.46 -10.25 2.32
CA HIS A 81 -17.53 -9.30 1.74
C HIS A 81 -16.10 -9.59 2.25
N PRO A 82 -15.13 -9.87 1.36
CA PRO A 82 -13.76 -10.20 1.79
C PRO A 82 -12.92 -8.98 2.21
N GLY A 83 -13.50 -7.77 2.23
CA GLY A 83 -12.75 -6.52 2.20
C GLY A 83 -11.68 -6.51 1.10
N TYR A 84 -10.50 -5.98 1.43
CA TYR A 84 -9.27 -6.10 0.65
C TYR A 84 -8.29 -7.06 1.35
N SER A 85 -8.81 -8.16 1.91
CA SER A 85 -8.00 -9.22 2.53
C SER A 85 -7.32 -10.10 1.48
N VAL A 86 -6.36 -10.92 1.92
CA VAL A 86 -5.74 -11.96 1.08
C VAL A 86 -6.78 -12.90 0.50
N LEU A 87 -7.83 -13.23 1.25
CA LEU A 87 -8.92 -14.12 0.79
C LEU A 87 -9.78 -13.48 -0.31
N GLY A 88 -9.83 -12.15 -0.42
CA GLY A 88 -10.52 -11.48 -1.53
C GLY A 88 -9.90 -11.77 -2.90
N SER A 89 -8.64 -12.23 -2.92
CA SER A 89 -7.95 -12.71 -4.11
C SER A 89 -7.83 -14.25 -4.17
N ASN A 90 -8.59 -14.97 -3.34
CA ASN A 90 -8.59 -16.44 -3.32
C ASN A 90 -9.88 -16.98 -3.99
N PRO A 91 -9.77 -17.66 -5.14
CA PRO A 91 -10.94 -18.17 -5.86
C PRO A 91 -11.66 -19.29 -5.10
N GLU A 92 -10.96 -20.05 -4.25
CA GLU A 92 -11.58 -21.10 -3.45
C GLU A 92 -12.49 -20.54 -2.36
N PHE A 93 -12.11 -19.42 -1.75
CA PHE A 93 -12.95 -18.75 -0.78
C PHE A 93 -14.29 -18.31 -1.41
N ALA A 94 -14.24 -17.71 -2.60
CA ALA A 94 -15.43 -17.32 -3.33
C ALA A 94 -16.30 -18.53 -3.72
N ARG A 95 -15.69 -19.67 -4.09
CA ARG A 95 -16.40 -20.93 -4.36
C ARG A 95 -17.09 -21.49 -3.12
N GLU A 96 -16.40 -21.51 -1.98
CA GLU A 96 -16.94 -22.06 -0.73
C GLU A 96 -18.16 -21.25 -0.25
N VAL A 97 -18.06 -19.91 -0.27
CA VAL A 97 -19.18 -19.01 0.05
C VAL A 97 -20.39 -19.32 -0.83
N ALA A 98 -20.19 -19.42 -2.15
CA ALA A 98 -21.26 -19.73 -3.10
C ALA A 98 -21.85 -21.13 -2.89
N ARG A 99 -21.02 -22.14 -2.59
CA ARG A 99 -21.46 -23.52 -2.35
C ARG A 99 -22.38 -23.65 -1.15
N ARG A 100 -22.21 -22.78 -0.16
CA ARG A 100 -23.05 -22.70 1.04
C ARG A 100 -24.28 -21.80 0.86
N GLY A 101 -24.55 -21.33 -0.36
CA GLY A 101 -25.74 -20.58 -0.72
C GLY A 101 -25.68 -19.08 -0.37
N MET A 102 -24.52 -18.55 0.00
CA MET A 102 -24.32 -17.14 0.29
C MET A 102 -23.76 -16.39 -0.93
N VAL A 103 -24.00 -15.09 -1.00
CA VAL A 103 -23.43 -14.23 -2.06
C VAL A 103 -22.00 -13.82 -1.70
N PHE A 104 -21.03 -14.13 -2.56
CA PHE A 104 -19.70 -13.55 -2.47
C PHE A 104 -19.70 -12.13 -3.07
N ILE A 105 -19.42 -11.10 -2.25
CA ILE A 105 -19.37 -9.70 -2.69
C ILE A 105 -17.98 -9.42 -3.28
N GLY A 106 -17.84 -9.75 -4.57
CA GLY A 106 -16.58 -9.62 -5.31
C GLY A 106 -16.71 -10.18 -6.72
N PRO A 107 -15.60 -10.19 -7.48
CA PRO A 107 -15.56 -10.85 -8.78
C PRO A 107 -15.78 -12.37 -8.65
N PRO A 108 -16.32 -13.06 -9.66
CA PRO A 108 -16.52 -14.50 -9.61
C PRO A 108 -15.18 -15.25 -9.58
N PRO A 109 -15.12 -16.50 -9.07
CA PRO A 109 -13.88 -17.27 -8.91
C PRO A 109 -13.00 -17.32 -10.15
N SER A 110 -13.59 -17.50 -11.33
CA SER A 110 -12.87 -17.52 -12.62
C SER A 110 -12.12 -16.22 -12.92
N MET A 111 -12.65 -15.08 -12.50
CA MET A 111 -12.01 -13.78 -12.68
C MET A 111 -10.87 -13.56 -11.68
N ILE A 112 -11.01 -14.11 -10.48
CA ILE A 112 -9.94 -14.10 -9.47
C ILE A 112 -8.77 -14.97 -9.94
N GLU A 113 -9.05 -16.14 -10.52
CA GLU A 113 -8.03 -17.01 -11.13
C GLU A 113 -7.29 -16.31 -12.27
N LEU A 114 -8.03 -15.67 -13.18
CA LEU A 114 -7.44 -14.91 -14.28
C LEU A 114 -6.56 -13.75 -13.79
N ALA A 115 -6.96 -13.05 -12.73
CA ALA A 115 -6.17 -11.98 -12.13
C ALA A 115 -4.81 -12.47 -11.59
N GLY A 116 -4.71 -13.74 -11.22
CA GLY A 116 -3.45 -14.38 -10.83
C GLY A 116 -2.59 -14.82 -12.01
N ASP A 117 -3.04 -14.67 -13.26
CA ASP A 117 -2.40 -15.27 -14.43
C ASP A 117 -2.02 -14.23 -15.50
N ASP A 118 -0.87 -13.58 -15.30
CA ASP A 118 -0.33 -12.54 -16.19
C ASP A 118 -0.19 -13.01 -17.65
N VAL A 119 0.10 -14.30 -17.87
CA VAL A 119 0.20 -14.85 -19.23
C VAL A 119 -1.20 -14.93 -19.88
N ALA A 120 -2.23 -15.28 -19.12
CA ALA A 120 -3.59 -15.31 -19.64
C ALA A 120 -4.08 -13.89 -19.97
N LEU A 121 -3.71 -12.91 -19.14
CA LEU A 121 -3.95 -11.50 -19.41
C LEU A 121 -3.24 -11.02 -20.70
N LYS A 122 -2.02 -11.49 -20.97
CA LYS A 122 -1.29 -11.13 -22.21
C LYS A 122 -1.95 -11.71 -23.46
N ILE A 123 -2.31 -12.98 -23.42
CA ILE A 123 -3.07 -13.63 -24.52
C ILE A 123 -4.39 -12.89 -24.76
N LEU A 124 -5.07 -12.48 -23.69
CA LEU A 124 -6.28 -11.66 -23.78
C LEU A 124 -6.00 -10.31 -24.44
N ALA A 125 -4.96 -9.62 -24.00
CA ALA A 125 -4.57 -8.30 -24.51
C ALA A 125 -4.26 -8.34 -26.01
N GLU A 126 -3.50 -9.34 -26.47
CA GLU A 126 -3.23 -9.57 -27.89
C GLU A 126 -4.52 -9.76 -28.71
N ARG A 127 -5.49 -10.51 -28.18
CA ARG A 127 -6.78 -10.74 -28.85
C ARG A 127 -7.61 -9.47 -29.02
N VAL A 128 -7.54 -8.56 -28.04
CA VAL A 128 -8.29 -7.29 -28.08
C VAL A 128 -7.43 -6.11 -28.51
N GLU A 129 -6.25 -6.37 -29.07
CA GLU A 129 -5.30 -5.37 -29.58
C GLU A 129 -4.88 -4.33 -28.53
N VAL A 130 -4.88 -4.72 -27.25
CA VAL A 130 -4.35 -3.90 -26.15
C VAL A 130 -2.83 -4.11 -26.06
N PRO A 131 -2.02 -3.03 -26.06
CA PRO A 131 -0.56 -3.16 -26.01
C PRO A 131 -0.08 -3.99 -24.82
N ALA A 132 0.72 -5.01 -25.09
CA ALA A 132 1.45 -5.81 -24.12
C ALA A 132 2.92 -5.87 -24.52
N LEU A 133 3.82 -6.03 -23.55
CA LEU A 133 5.23 -6.32 -23.87
C LEU A 133 5.33 -7.66 -24.61
N PRO A 134 6.27 -7.79 -25.57
CA PRO A 134 6.63 -9.08 -26.13
C PRO A 134 6.99 -10.05 -24.98
N TRP A 135 6.55 -11.30 -25.09
CA TRP A 135 6.79 -12.29 -24.06
C TRP A 135 6.97 -13.68 -24.67
N SER A 136 7.68 -14.55 -23.94
CA SER A 136 7.78 -15.97 -24.24
C SER A 136 7.65 -16.81 -22.97
N GLU A 137 7.03 -17.98 -23.07
CA GLU A 137 7.01 -18.95 -21.97
C GLU A 137 8.42 -19.55 -21.77
N VAL A 138 8.83 -19.73 -20.51
CA VAL A 138 10.15 -20.24 -20.12
C VAL A 138 9.98 -21.62 -19.50
N ARG A 139 10.55 -22.64 -20.15
CA ARG A 139 10.61 -24.02 -19.66
C ARG A 139 12.03 -24.46 -19.38
N LYS A 140 13.01 -23.84 -20.05
CA LYS A 140 14.46 -24.12 -19.91
C LYS A 140 15.29 -22.83 -20.11
N PRO A 141 16.57 -22.82 -19.68
CA PRO A 141 17.47 -21.68 -19.88
C PRO A 141 17.56 -21.17 -21.32
N ASP A 142 17.55 -22.08 -22.30
CA ASP A 142 17.64 -21.72 -23.72
C ASP A 142 16.53 -20.76 -24.17
N ASP A 143 15.33 -20.87 -23.59
CA ASP A 143 14.18 -20.03 -23.98
C ASP A 143 14.44 -18.54 -23.65
N ILE A 144 15.15 -18.28 -22.55
CA ILE A 144 15.58 -16.92 -22.17
C ILE A 144 16.68 -16.42 -23.10
N LEU A 145 17.63 -17.28 -23.47
CA LEU A 145 18.71 -16.93 -24.39
C LEU A 145 18.16 -16.58 -25.78
N GLU A 146 17.22 -17.38 -26.28
CA GLU A 146 16.55 -17.14 -27.56
C GLU A 146 15.78 -15.82 -27.52
N PHE A 147 14.95 -15.61 -26.49
CA PHE A 147 14.20 -14.37 -26.32
C PHE A 147 15.11 -13.13 -26.27
N ALA A 148 16.17 -13.18 -25.46
CA ALA A 148 17.10 -12.07 -25.32
C ALA A 148 17.97 -11.84 -26.58
N SER A 149 18.15 -12.84 -27.43
CA SER A 149 18.84 -12.67 -28.73
C SER A 149 18.04 -11.81 -29.71
N VAL A 150 16.70 -11.84 -29.60
CA VAL A 150 15.78 -11.07 -30.44
C VAL A 150 15.48 -9.70 -29.83
N HIS A 151 15.19 -9.65 -28.53
CA HIS A 151 14.72 -8.43 -27.85
C HIS A 151 15.81 -7.65 -27.11
N GLY A 152 17.00 -8.23 -26.95
CA GLY A 152 18.11 -7.64 -26.20
C GLY A 152 17.97 -7.80 -24.69
N TYR A 153 19.08 -7.54 -23.99
CA TYR A 153 19.13 -7.44 -22.53
C TYR A 153 18.99 -5.97 -22.08
N PRO A 154 18.54 -5.71 -20.83
CA PRO A 154 18.08 -6.68 -19.84
C PRO A 154 16.67 -7.22 -20.12
N VAL A 155 16.42 -8.46 -19.64
CA VAL A 155 15.10 -9.10 -19.66
C VAL A 155 14.65 -9.40 -18.24
N VAL A 156 13.35 -9.52 -18.02
CA VAL A 156 12.75 -9.89 -16.74
C VAL A 156 12.04 -11.23 -16.86
N VAL A 157 12.42 -12.17 -16.00
CA VAL A 157 11.74 -13.47 -15.86
C VAL A 157 10.77 -13.38 -14.70
N LYS A 158 9.52 -13.76 -14.93
CA LYS A 158 8.40 -13.66 -13.98
C LYS A 158 7.69 -15.00 -13.85
N THR A 159 7.02 -15.19 -12.72
CA THR A 159 6.17 -16.35 -12.44
C THR A 159 4.72 -15.90 -12.27
N THR A 160 3.74 -16.73 -12.67
CA THR A 160 2.32 -16.46 -12.43
C THR A 160 1.86 -16.99 -11.07
N GLY A 161 0.65 -16.60 -10.66
CA GLY A 161 -0.04 -17.08 -9.46
C GLY A 161 0.32 -16.30 -8.20
N VAL A 162 -0.02 -16.86 -7.03
CA VAL A 162 0.31 -16.29 -5.70
C VAL A 162 1.82 -16.12 -5.52
N ALA A 163 2.63 -16.86 -6.29
CA ALA A 163 4.08 -16.72 -6.34
C ALA A 163 4.57 -15.47 -7.09
N ALA A 164 3.71 -14.74 -7.81
CA ALA A 164 4.07 -13.61 -8.66
C ALA A 164 4.48 -12.34 -7.90
N SER A 165 3.99 -12.14 -6.67
CA SER A 165 4.35 -10.95 -5.88
C SER A 165 5.82 -11.01 -5.45
N GLY A 166 6.68 -10.21 -6.11
CA GLY A 166 8.09 -10.05 -5.75
C GLY A 166 9.07 -11.09 -6.31
N ASN A 167 8.62 -12.15 -6.99
CA ASN A 167 9.51 -13.15 -7.61
C ASN A 167 9.72 -12.88 -9.10
N TYR A 168 10.35 -11.77 -9.41
CA TYR A 168 10.91 -11.54 -10.75
C TYR A 168 12.44 -11.49 -10.69
N LYS A 169 13.09 -11.91 -11.77
CA LYS A 169 14.54 -11.84 -11.94
C LYS A 169 14.89 -11.03 -13.15
N ILE A 170 15.61 -9.93 -12.93
CA ILE A 170 16.21 -9.16 -14.01
C ILE A 170 17.51 -9.87 -14.38
N VAL A 171 17.64 -10.20 -15.66
CA VAL A 171 18.80 -10.84 -16.25
C VAL A 171 19.47 -9.81 -17.16
N HIS A 172 20.71 -9.44 -16.87
CA HIS A 172 21.42 -8.39 -17.61
C HIS A 172 22.35 -8.94 -18.70
N SER A 173 22.64 -10.24 -18.68
CA SER A 173 23.52 -10.88 -19.65
C SER A 173 23.27 -12.38 -19.78
N SER A 174 23.75 -12.98 -20.86
CA SER A 174 23.69 -14.43 -21.08
C SER A 174 24.34 -15.24 -19.94
N SER A 175 25.38 -14.70 -19.31
CA SER A 175 26.09 -15.35 -18.20
C SER A 175 25.26 -15.48 -16.91
N GLU A 176 24.17 -14.73 -16.79
CA GLU A 176 23.28 -14.73 -15.63
C GLU A 176 22.10 -15.70 -15.78
N VAL A 177 21.82 -16.19 -16.99
CA VAL A 177 20.61 -16.97 -17.31
C VAL A 177 20.54 -18.25 -16.50
N GLU A 178 21.62 -19.04 -16.43
CA GLU A 178 21.63 -20.29 -15.68
C GLU A 178 21.32 -20.06 -14.19
N LYS A 179 21.89 -19.01 -13.60
CA LYS A 179 21.64 -18.63 -12.19
C LYS A 179 20.21 -18.17 -11.98
N ALA A 180 19.65 -17.41 -12.92
CA ALA A 180 18.26 -16.95 -12.86
C ALA A 180 17.30 -18.15 -12.87
N VAL A 181 17.48 -19.10 -13.79
CA VAL A 181 16.65 -20.31 -13.88
C VAL A 181 16.85 -21.22 -12.67
N GLU A 182 18.08 -21.40 -12.17
CA GLU A 182 18.34 -22.17 -10.95
C GLU A 182 17.54 -21.61 -9.77
N SER A 183 17.53 -20.28 -9.62
CA SER A 183 16.78 -19.61 -8.55
C SER A 183 15.26 -19.79 -8.67
N LEU A 184 14.77 -20.01 -9.88
CA LEU A 184 13.35 -20.22 -10.21
C LEU A 184 13.00 -21.71 -10.37
N LYS A 185 13.93 -22.66 -10.17
CA LYS A 185 13.67 -24.10 -10.36
C LYS A 185 12.50 -24.62 -9.52
N LYS A 186 12.29 -24.06 -8.32
CA LYS A 186 11.15 -24.44 -7.47
C LYS A 186 9.83 -24.02 -8.11
N ASP A 187 9.80 -22.83 -8.73
CA ASP A 187 8.62 -22.29 -9.41
C ASP A 187 8.38 -22.99 -10.74
N ILE A 188 9.44 -23.30 -11.49
CA ILE A 188 9.39 -24.11 -12.72
C ILE A 188 8.88 -25.53 -12.42
N LYS A 189 9.29 -26.14 -11.30
CA LYS A 189 8.75 -27.44 -10.87
C LYS A 189 7.30 -27.35 -10.37
N ALA A 190 6.85 -26.16 -9.97
CA ALA A 190 5.45 -25.92 -9.63
C ALA A 190 4.57 -25.70 -10.87
N VAL A 191 5.14 -25.73 -12.09
CA VAL A 191 4.37 -25.65 -13.35
C VAL A 191 3.36 -26.77 -13.47
N ASP A 192 3.69 -27.98 -12.98
CA ASP A 192 2.75 -29.10 -12.91
C ASP A 192 1.54 -28.82 -12.00
N ARG A 193 1.57 -27.74 -11.21
CA ARG A 193 0.48 -27.24 -10.36
C ARG A 193 -0.18 -25.97 -10.91
N GLY A 194 0.06 -25.64 -12.18
CA GLY A 194 -0.55 -24.49 -12.87
C GLY A 194 0.22 -23.18 -12.79
N VAL A 195 1.45 -23.17 -12.26
CA VAL A 195 2.34 -21.99 -12.32
C VAL A 195 2.92 -21.86 -13.73
N ARG A 196 3.05 -20.65 -14.27
CA ARG A 196 3.75 -20.41 -15.54
C ARG A 196 4.93 -19.49 -15.32
N VAL A 197 6.01 -19.74 -16.05
CA VAL A 197 7.19 -18.86 -16.04
C VAL A 197 7.30 -18.24 -17.42
N PHE A 198 7.54 -16.94 -17.49
CA PHE A 198 7.65 -16.22 -18.75
C PHE A 198 8.73 -15.14 -18.66
N VAL A 199 9.22 -14.71 -19.83
CA VAL A 199 10.25 -13.67 -19.96
C VAL A 199 9.71 -12.53 -20.80
N GLU A 200 10.10 -11.30 -20.45
CA GLU A 200 9.76 -10.06 -21.15
C GLU A 200 10.95 -9.10 -21.17
N PRO A 201 10.96 -8.05 -22.00
CA PRO A 201 11.94 -6.97 -21.88
C PRO A 201 11.80 -6.27 -20.53
N TYR A 202 12.93 -5.95 -19.91
CA TYR A 202 12.92 -5.12 -18.71
C TYR A 202 12.88 -3.65 -19.10
N LEU A 203 11.83 -2.94 -18.67
CA LEU A 203 11.72 -1.49 -18.82
C LEU A 203 12.25 -0.80 -17.56
N ASP A 204 13.27 0.04 -17.71
CA ASP A 204 13.94 0.66 -16.56
C ASP A 204 13.20 1.90 -16.04
N ARG A 205 12.85 2.83 -16.93
CA ARG A 205 12.22 4.12 -16.58
C ARG A 205 10.72 4.10 -16.80
N VAL A 206 10.03 3.39 -15.91
CA VAL A 206 8.58 3.23 -15.94
C VAL A 206 7.86 3.90 -14.79
N LYS A 207 6.59 4.22 -15.04
CA LYS A 207 5.54 4.43 -14.03
C LYS A 207 4.54 3.30 -14.11
N HIS A 208 3.84 3.03 -13.01
CA HIS A 208 2.72 2.12 -13.04
C HIS A 208 1.41 2.89 -12.93
N ILE A 209 0.62 2.76 -13.98
CA ILE A 209 -0.70 3.38 -14.10
C ILE A 209 -1.74 2.29 -13.90
N GLU A 210 -2.71 2.56 -13.05
CA GLU A 210 -3.80 1.66 -12.74
C GLU A 210 -5.12 2.28 -13.15
N VAL A 211 -5.97 1.52 -13.83
CA VAL A 211 -7.33 1.93 -14.15
C VAL A 211 -8.31 1.17 -13.28
N GLN A 212 -9.09 1.91 -12.50
CA GLN A 212 -10.20 1.36 -11.73
C GLN A 212 -11.38 1.04 -12.63
N VAL A 213 -11.91 -0.17 -12.57
CA VAL A 213 -13.13 -0.57 -13.28
C VAL A 213 -14.22 -1.03 -12.32
N LEU A 214 -15.47 -0.83 -12.73
CA LEU A 214 -16.68 -1.41 -12.14
C LEU A 214 -17.50 -2.05 -13.28
N GLY A 215 -18.11 -3.21 -13.03
CA GLY A 215 -19.00 -3.82 -14.00
C GLY A 215 -20.03 -4.75 -13.37
N ASP A 216 -21.14 -4.98 -14.07
CA ASP A 216 -22.13 -6.03 -13.74
C ASP A 216 -22.08 -7.22 -14.74
N GLY A 217 -21.23 -7.11 -15.76
CA GLY A 217 -21.03 -8.06 -16.84
C GLY A 217 -21.55 -7.57 -18.19
N ASP A 218 -22.54 -6.67 -18.18
CA ASP A 218 -23.12 -6.08 -19.39
C ASP A 218 -22.78 -4.59 -19.49
N ASN A 219 -22.92 -3.86 -18.38
CA ASN A 219 -22.46 -2.47 -18.22
C ASN A 219 -21.13 -2.44 -17.46
N ILE A 220 -20.15 -1.75 -18.04
CA ILE A 220 -18.79 -1.63 -17.49
C ILE A 220 -18.32 -0.19 -17.65
N VAL A 221 -17.79 0.37 -16.57
CA VAL A 221 -17.28 1.75 -16.52
C VAL A 221 -15.89 1.80 -15.87
N HIS A 222 -15.10 2.81 -16.23
CA HIS A 222 -13.87 3.15 -15.53
C HIS A 222 -14.11 4.30 -14.55
N LEU A 223 -13.35 4.31 -13.45
CA LEU A 223 -13.28 5.41 -12.49
C LEU A 223 -11.97 6.19 -12.59
N PHE A 224 -11.47 6.31 -13.82
CA PHE A 224 -10.20 6.97 -14.18
C PHE A 224 -8.96 6.19 -13.70
N ASP A 225 -7.81 6.80 -13.97
CA ASP A 225 -6.50 6.29 -13.64
C ASP A 225 -6.03 6.75 -12.26
N ARG A 226 -5.09 6.00 -11.72
CA ARG A 226 -4.25 6.38 -10.58
C ARG A 226 -2.84 5.84 -10.80
N GLU A 227 -1.88 6.45 -10.13
CA GLU A 227 -0.48 6.10 -10.20
C GLU A 227 0.03 5.75 -8.81
N TYR A 228 0.79 4.67 -8.68
CA TYR A 228 1.55 4.42 -7.45
C TYR A 228 2.97 4.95 -7.58
N ILE A 229 3.44 5.59 -6.51
CA ILE A 229 4.60 6.47 -6.53
C ILE A 229 5.82 5.80 -5.92
N VAL A 230 5.64 5.20 -4.74
CA VAL A 230 6.73 4.64 -3.95
C VAL A 230 6.37 3.26 -3.46
N GLN A 231 7.24 2.31 -3.79
CA GLN A 231 7.20 0.94 -3.27
C GLN A 231 8.44 0.69 -2.41
N ARG A 232 8.24 0.12 -1.22
CA ARG A 232 9.34 -0.37 -0.37
C ARG A 232 9.02 -1.79 0.09
N SER A 233 9.89 -2.75 -0.21
CA SER A 233 9.68 -4.17 0.14
C SER A 233 8.28 -4.67 -0.24
N GLU A 234 7.87 -4.41 -1.48
CA GLU A 234 6.54 -4.69 -2.04
C GLU A 234 5.37 -3.83 -1.53
N GLN A 235 5.53 -3.01 -0.49
CA GLN A 235 4.46 -2.17 0.06
C GLN A 235 4.33 -0.82 -0.64
N ARG A 236 3.09 -0.46 -1.01
CA ARG A 236 2.73 0.84 -1.60
C ARG A 236 2.59 1.90 -0.52
N LEU A 237 3.49 2.88 -0.54
CA LEU A 237 3.51 3.96 0.44
C LEU A 237 2.67 5.16 0.02
N LEU A 238 2.67 5.47 -1.28
CA LEU A 238 2.12 6.70 -1.85
C LEU A 238 1.42 6.38 -3.19
N ASP A 239 0.23 6.92 -3.36
CA ASP A 239 -0.59 6.78 -4.57
C ASP A 239 -1.22 8.14 -4.91
N GLU A 240 -1.44 8.45 -6.18
CA GLU A 240 -2.16 9.65 -6.58
C GLU A 240 -3.12 9.43 -7.74
N ALA A 241 -4.23 10.16 -7.74
CA ALA A 241 -5.25 10.09 -8.78
C ALA A 241 -5.70 11.51 -9.16
N PRO A 242 -5.78 11.86 -10.47
CA PRO A 242 -5.26 11.08 -11.60
C PRO A 242 -3.71 11.04 -11.62
N SER A 243 -3.13 10.24 -12.52
CA SER A 243 -1.70 10.29 -12.81
C SER A 243 -1.30 11.67 -13.35
N PRO A 244 -0.23 12.29 -12.85
CA PRO A 244 0.25 13.58 -13.35
C PRO A 244 1.02 13.48 -14.67
N ILE A 245 1.52 12.30 -15.08
CA ILE A 245 2.35 12.18 -16.29
C ILE A 245 1.52 12.10 -17.58
N LEU A 246 0.27 11.66 -17.46
CA LEU A 246 -0.60 11.40 -18.61
C LEU A 246 -1.24 12.68 -19.13
N THR A 247 -1.03 12.95 -20.41
CA THR A 247 -1.86 13.89 -21.16
C THR A 247 -3.29 13.37 -21.23
N ARG A 248 -4.23 14.23 -21.62
CA ARG A 248 -5.63 13.85 -21.80
C ARG A 248 -5.78 12.68 -22.79
N ASN A 249 -5.12 12.76 -23.95
CA ASN A 249 -5.21 11.75 -25.00
C ASN A 249 -4.60 10.40 -24.58
N GLU A 250 -3.45 10.41 -23.89
CA GLU A 250 -2.87 9.15 -23.39
C GLU A 250 -3.74 8.50 -22.31
N ARG A 251 -4.32 9.32 -21.43
CA ARG A 251 -5.29 8.84 -20.44
C ARG A 251 -6.50 8.21 -21.12
N GLU A 252 -7.13 8.89 -22.07
CA GLU A 252 -8.28 8.36 -22.83
C GLU A 252 -7.93 6.99 -23.45
N LYS A 253 -6.76 6.86 -24.09
CA LYS A 253 -6.30 5.57 -24.65
C LYS A 253 -6.11 4.46 -23.62
N ILE A 254 -5.48 4.76 -22.47
CA ILE A 254 -5.26 3.77 -21.41
C ILE A 254 -6.61 3.33 -20.82
N LEU A 255 -7.54 4.26 -20.63
CA LEU A 255 -8.87 3.98 -20.12
C LEU A 255 -9.68 3.11 -21.10
N GLU A 256 -9.62 3.41 -22.39
CA GLU A 256 -10.23 2.59 -23.45
C GLU A 256 -9.66 1.17 -23.47
N CYS A 257 -8.33 1.02 -23.35
CA CYS A 257 -7.70 -0.29 -23.28
C CYS A 257 -8.16 -1.11 -22.06
N ALA A 258 -8.26 -0.47 -20.89
CA ALA A 258 -8.76 -1.12 -19.69
C ALA A 258 -10.24 -1.54 -19.83
N LEU A 259 -11.06 -0.69 -20.45
CA LEU A 259 -12.45 -1.01 -20.75
C LEU A 259 -12.56 -2.16 -21.77
N ALA A 260 -11.74 -2.20 -22.81
CA ALA A 260 -11.74 -3.28 -23.80
C ALA A 260 -11.42 -4.64 -23.16
N LEU A 261 -10.40 -4.69 -22.29
CA LEU A 261 -10.08 -5.88 -21.49
C LEU A 261 -11.26 -6.29 -20.60
N ALA A 262 -11.84 -5.34 -19.87
CA ALA A 262 -12.96 -5.59 -18.97
C ALA A 262 -14.21 -6.11 -19.71
N MET A 263 -14.53 -5.52 -20.88
CA MET A 263 -15.64 -5.93 -21.74
C MET A 263 -15.45 -7.34 -22.29
N GLN A 264 -14.25 -7.68 -22.76
CA GLN A 264 -13.96 -9.03 -23.24
C GLN A 264 -14.10 -10.08 -22.13
N LEU A 265 -13.86 -9.68 -20.88
CA LEU A 265 -14.07 -10.51 -19.70
C LEU A 265 -15.51 -10.53 -19.19
N LYS A 266 -16.41 -9.68 -19.71
CA LYS A 266 -17.72 -9.44 -19.09
C LYS A 266 -17.57 -9.21 -17.59
N TYR A 267 -16.67 -8.28 -17.26
CA TYR A 267 -16.18 -8.12 -15.90
C TYR A 267 -17.30 -7.77 -14.92
N LYS A 268 -17.26 -8.41 -13.75
CA LYS A 268 -18.23 -8.20 -12.66
C LYS A 268 -17.55 -7.72 -11.40
N ASN A 269 -18.24 -6.83 -10.68
CA ASN A 269 -17.79 -6.17 -9.46
C ASN A 269 -16.68 -5.13 -9.72
N THR A 270 -15.76 -4.94 -8.78
CA THR A 270 -14.66 -3.96 -8.87
C THR A 270 -13.33 -4.63 -9.17
N GLY A 271 -12.49 -3.98 -9.97
CA GLY A 271 -11.18 -4.50 -10.36
C GLY A 271 -10.26 -3.42 -10.90
N VAL A 272 -9.01 -3.80 -11.15
CA VAL A 272 -7.94 -2.87 -11.48
C VAL A 272 -7.02 -3.43 -12.54
N PHE A 273 -6.95 -2.80 -13.70
CA PHE A 273 -5.95 -3.11 -14.72
C PHE A 273 -4.71 -2.25 -14.50
N THR A 274 -3.54 -2.87 -14.51
CA THR A 274 -2.24 -2.20 -14.30
C THR A 274 -1.49 -2.15 -15.62
N PHE A 275 -0.89 -0.99 -15.91
CA PHE A 275 -0.09 -0.71 -17.10
C PHE A 275 1.28 -0.20 -16.69
N LEU A 276 2.33 -0.70 -17.34
CA LEU A 276 3.65 -0.10 -17.34
C LEU A 276 3.65 1.05 -18.34
N TYR A 277 3.98 2.25 -17.89
CA TYR A 277 4.12 3.44 -18.73
C TYR A 277 5.60 3.78 -18.89
N ASP A 278 6.15 3.58 -20.09
CA ASP A 278 7.51 3.97 -20.46
C ASP A 278 7.59 5.50 -20.58
N ILE A 279 8.33 6.13 -19.67
CA ILE A 279 8.42 7.60 -19.59
C ILE A 279 9.09 8.19 -20.83
N ASP A 280 10.09 7.49 -21.38
CA ASP A 280 10.93 7.98 -22.47
C ASP A 280 10.26 7.83 -23.82
N LYS A 281 9.58 6.70 -24.04
CA LYS A 281 8.81 6.46 -25.27
C LYS A 281 7.38 7.01 -25.24
N ARG A 282 6.85 7.30 -24.04
CA ARG A 282 5.44 7.64 -23.80
C ARG A 282 4.48 6.57 -24.31
N GLU A 283 4.87 5.32 -24.14
CA GLU A 283 4.09 4.14 -24.49
C GLU A 283 3.64 3.43 -23.23
N PHE A 284 2.54 2.68 -23.32
CA PHE A 284 2.04 1.89 -22.20
C PHE A 284 1.80 0.45 -22.61
N TYR A 285 1.95 -0.45 -21.64
CA TYR A 285 1.83 -1.90 -21.84
C TYR A 285 1.08 -2.50 -20.67
N VAL A 286 0.03 -3.27 -20.92
CA VAL A 286 -0.67 -4.00 -19.86
C VAL A 286 0.30 -4.95 -19.15
N SER A 287 0.31 -4.88 -17.82
CA SER A 287 1.28 -5.57 -16.99
C SER A 287 0.67 -6.46 -15.93
N GLY A 288 -0.62 -6.31 -15.63
CA GLY A 288 -1.29 -7.10 -14.62
C GLY A 288 -2.74 -6.69 -14.41
N PHE A 289 -3.47 -7.52 -13.69
CA PHE A 289 -4.87 -7.30 -13.35
C PHE A 289 -5.11 -7.74 -11.90
N ARG A 290 -5.86 -6.95 -11.13
CA ARG A 290 -6.26 -7.30 -9.77
C ARG A 290 -7.77 -7.30 -9.65
N ALA A 291 -8.29 -8.44 -9.23
CA ALA A 291 -9.70 -8.66 -8.95
C ALA A 291 -10.02 -8.19 -7.52
N GLY A 292 -11.06 -7.37 -7.36
CA GLY A 292 -11.54 -6.93 -6.06
C GLY A 292 -10.99 -5.58 -5.60
N LEU A 293 -11.43 -5.19 -4.41
CA LEU A 293 -11.14 -3.89 -3.81
C LEU A 293 -9.64 -3.77 -3.44
N GLN A 294 -9.06 -2.60 -3.63
CA GLN A 294 -7.67 -2.30 -3.24
C GLN A 294 -7.64 -1.20 -2.16
N PRO A 295 -6.64 -1.15 -1.27
CA PRO A 295 -6.52 -0.08 -0.28
C PRO A 295 -6.44 1.32 -0.92
N GLU A 296 -5.91 1.41 -2.14
CA GLU A 296 -5.75 2.64 -2.90
C GLU A 296 -7.06 3.21 -3.47
N HIS A 297 -8.19 2.48 -3.39
CA HIS A 297 -9.48 2.94 -3.90
C HIS A 297 -9.86 4.34 -3.38
N VAL A 298 -9.42 4.68 -2.16
CA VAL A 298 -9.71 5.97 -1.50
C VAL A 298 -9.35 7.18 -2.37
N VAL A 299 -8.25 7.17 -3.13
CA VAL A 299 -7.90 8.33 -3.97
C VAL A 299 -8.83 8.46 -5.18
N THR A 300 -9.28 7.32 -5.71
CA THR A 300 -10.27 7.26 -6.79
C THR A 300 -11.65 7.75 -6.31
N GLU A 301 -12.09 7.34 -5.11
CA GLU A 301 -13.34 7.85 -4.53
C GLU A 301 -13.28 9.35 -4.29
N MET A 302 -12.13 9.90 -3.86
CA MET A 302 -11.99 11.34 -3.61
C MET A 302 -12.11 12.19 -4.87
N ILE A 303 -11.68 11.69 -6.04
CA ILE A 303 -11.81 12.42 -7.32
C ILE A 303 -13.13 12.18 -8.04
N THR A 304 -13.76 11.02 -7.86
CA THR A 304 -15.02 10.65 -8.55
C THR A 304 -16.27 10.85 -7.71
N ARG A 305 -16.12 10.87 -6.37
CA ARG A 305 -17.21 10.87 -5.37
C ARG A 305 -18.11 9.63 -5.43
N ILE A 306 -17.62 8.56 -6.03
CA ILE A 306 -18.32 7.28 -6.10
C ILE A 306 -17.84 6.40 -4.95
N ASP A 307 -18.76 5.92 -4.13
CA ASP A 307 -18.48 4.89 -3.12
C ASP A 307 -18.36 3.53 -3.84
N ILE A 308 -17.12 3.06 -3.98
CA ILE A 308 -16.79 1.82 -4.69
C ILE A 308 -17.33 0.62 -3.91
N VAL A 309 -17.20 0.61 -2.58
CA VAL A 309 -17.68 -0.50 -1.73
C VAL A 309 -19.19 -0.64 -1.83
N ARG A 310 -19.92 0.47 -1.76
CA ARG A 310 -21.37 0.45 -1.98
C ARG A 310 -21.73 -0.14 -3.34
N LYS A 311 -21.02 0.25 -4.41
CA LYS A 311 -21.24 -0.31 -5.75
C LYS A 311 -20.92 -1.80 -5.82
N GLN A 312 -19.90 -2.30 -5.11
CA GLN A 312 -19.64 -3.74 -5.04
C GLN A 312 -20.83 -4.50 -4.45
N VAL A 313 -21.42 -3.99 -3.38
CA VAL A 313 -22.57 -4.60 -2.72
C VAL A 313 -23.80 -4.58 -3.63
N GLU A 314 -24.11 -3.41 -4.22
CA GLU A 314 -25.23 -3.25 -5.16
C GLU A 314 -25.10 -4.22 -6.36
N ILE A 315 -23.92 -4.30 -6.99
CA ILE A 315 -23.67 -5.21 -8.11
C ILE A 315 -23.88 -6.66 -7.68
N SER A 316 -23.38 -7.06 -6.51
CA SER A 316 -23.40 -8.47 -6.10
C SER A 316 -24.79 -8.95 -5.67
N LEU A 317 -25.57 -8.08 -5.01
CA LEU A 317 -26.90 -8.42 -4.52
C LEU A 317 -28.00 -8.21 -5.57
N TYR A 318 -27.87 -7.19 -6.41
CA TYR A 318 -28.92 -6.83 -7.38
C TYR A 318 -28.56 -7.17 -8.82
N GLY A 319 -27.30 -7.51 -9.10
CA GLY A 319 -26.85 -7.88 -10.44
C GLY A 319 -26.80 -6.73 -11.45
N VAL A 320 -26.89 -5.48 -10.99
CA VAL A 320 -26.96 -4.28 -11.85
C VAL A 320 -25.99 -3.20 -11.38
N LEU A 321 -25.28 -2.61 -12.33
CA LEU A 321 -24.50 -1.39 -12.15
C LEU A 321 -25.31 -0.18 -12.65
N ASP A 322 -26.01 0.48 -11.73
CA ASP A 322 -26.68 1.76 -12.01
C ASP A 322 -25.66 2.91 -12.00
N LEU A 323 -24.84 2.96 -13.04
CA LEU A 323 -23.85 4.00 -13.30
C LEU A 323 -23.43 3.96 -14.78
N LYS A 324 -23.51 5.09 -15.48
CA LYS A 324 -23.07 5.21 -16.88
C LYS A 324 -21.78 6.01 -16.95
N GLN A 325 -20.90 5.67 -17.90
CA GLN A 325 -19.61 6.36 -18.09
C GLN A 325 -19.77 7.88 -18.26
N SER A 326 -20.82 8.33 -18.94
CA SER A 326 -21.15 9.75 -19.15
C SER A 326 -21.54 10.52 -17.89
N SER A 327 -21.79 9.83 -16.78
CA SER A 327 -22.17 10.43 -15.49
C SER A 327 -21.02 10.44 -14.48
N ILE A 328 -19.81 10.07 -14.92
CA ILE A 328 -18.63 9.96 -14.05
C ILE A 328 -17.69 11.11 -14.38
N ASP A 329 -17.64 12.08 -13.47
CA ASP A 329 -16.77 13.24 -13.59
C ASP A 329 -15.51 13.09 -12.73
N GLN A 330 -14.37 13.53 -13.28
CA GLN A 330 -13.11 13.62 -12.55
C GLN A 330 -12.97 15.01 -11.92
N HIS A 331 -12.83 15.07 -10.61
CA HIS A 331 -12.66 16.33 -9.88
C HIS A 331 -11.30 16.42 -9.20
N GLY A 332 -10.55 17.48 -9.51
CA GLY A 332 -9.33 17.82 -8.78
C GLY A 332 -8.26 16.72 -8.83
N HIS A 333 -7.52 16.60 -7.72
CA HIS A 333 -6.40 15.69 -7.55
C HIS A 333 -6.38 15.16 -6.12
N SER A 334 -6.17 13.85 -5.97
CA SER A 334 -6.05 13.20 -4.68
C SER A 334 -4.70 12.49 -4.52
N ILE A 335 -4.13 12.55 -3.32
CA ILE A 335 -2.90 11.85 -2.96
C ILE A 335 -3.15 11.06 -1.68
N GLY A 336 -2.86 9.76 -1.72
CA GLY A 336 -3.03 8.79 -0.66
C GLY A 336 -1.69 8.36 -0.08
N VAL A 337 -1.68 8.06 1.21
CA VAL A 337 -0.51 7.65 1.99
C VAL A 337 -0.88 6.50 2.92
N SER A 338 -0.07 5.45 2.89
CA SER A 338 -0.13 4.35 3.85
C SER A 338 0.72 4.71 5.08
N ILE A 339 0.07 4.91 6.22
CA ILE A 339 0.74 5.18 7.50
C ILE A 339 1.04 3.84 8.16
N LEU A 340 2.32 3.50 8.25
CA LEU A 340 2.79 2.20 8.73
C LEU A 340 3.44 2.30 10.11
N ALA A 341 3.22 1.30 10.95
CA ALA A 341 3.91 1.08 12.21
C ALA A 341 5.30 0.49 11.93
N GLU A 342 6.26 1.34 11.64
CA GLU A 342 7.60 0.93 11.28
C GLU A 342 8.63 1.96 11.71
N ASN A 343 9.86 1.49 11.87
CA ASN A 343 11.00 2.37 12.00
C ASN A 343 11.24 3.07 10.64
N PRO A 344 11.22 4.42 10.57
CA PRO A 344 11.37 5.14 9.30
C PRO A 344 12.77 5.04 8.70
N LEU A 345 13.77 4.54 9.44
CA LEU A 345 15.13 4.29 8.97
C LEU A 345 15.37 2.84 8.56
N SER A 346 14.99 1.85 9.40
CA SER A 346 15.25 0.43 9.10
C SER A 346 14.13 -0.23 8.28
N GLY A 347 12.90 0.28 8.37
CA GLY A 347 11.71 -0.32 7.81
C GLY A 347 11.18 -1.53 8.59
N GLU A 348 11.77 -1.83 9.75
CA GLU A 348 11.31 -2.90 10.63
C GLU A 348 9.98 -2.50 11.28
N ILE A 349 9.09 -3.48 11.44
CA ILE A 349 7.79 -3.28 12.09
C ILE A 349 8.01 -2.78 13.53
N SER A 350 7.29 -1.72 13.89
CA SER A 350 7.31 -1.14 15.24
C SER A 350 6.11 -1.64 16.04
N GLU A 351 6.34 -2.62 16.90
CA GLU A 351 5.34 -3.04 17.90
C GLU A 351 5.26 -2.06 19.07
N GLY A 352 4.12 -2.04 19.75
CA GLY A 352 3.94 -1.21 20.95
C GLY A 352 2.49 -0.93 21.26
N VAL A 353 2.27 0.05 22.14
CA VAL A 353 0.92 0.51 22.50
C VAL A 353 0.81 1.96 22.08
N ILE A 354 -0.23 2.30 21.33
CA ILE A 354 -0.51 3.69 20.96
C ILE A 354 -0.83 4.47 22.24
N THR A 355 0.07 5.36 22.67
CA THR A 355 -0.13 6.14 23.90
C THR A 355 -0.89 7.44 23.67
N LYS A 356 -0.86 7.93 22.43
CA LYS A 356 -1.57 9.13 22.00
C LYS A 356 -1.89 9.03 20.52
N TYR A 357 -3.10 9.45 20.16
CA TYR A 357 -3.56 9.39 18.78
C TYR A 357 -4.36 10.64 18.42
N ARG A 358 -3.92 11.35 17.37
CA ARG A 358 -4.68 12.46 16.79
C ARG A 358 -4.55 12.43 15.27
N GLU A 359 -5.68 12.22 14.61
CA GLU A 359 -5.79 12.28 13.16
C GLU A 359 -5.72 13.72 12.64
N PRO A 360 -5.13 13.94 11.45
CA PRO A 360 -5.30 15.19 10.74
C PRO A 360 -6.74 15.32 10.23
N SER A 361 -7.25 16.54 10.25
CA SER A 361 -8.60 16.86 9.78
C SER A 361 -8.62 18.14 8.93
N GLY A 362 -9.79 18.58 8.50
CA GLY A 362 -10.00 19.80 7.70
C GLY A 362 -10.42 19.51 6.26
N LEU A 363 -10.69 20.58 5.49
CA LEU A 363 -11.19 20.49 4.13
C LEU A 363 -10.30 19.60 3.26
N GLY A 364 -10.90 18.59 2.62
CA GLY A 364 -10.23 17.69 1.68
C GLY A 364 -9.23 16.74 2.33
N VAL A 365 -9.39 16.41 3.62
CA VAL A 365 -8.61 15.37 4.30
C VAL A 365 -9.54 14.25 4.76
N ARG A 366 -9.17 13.02 4.40
CA ARG A 366 -9.84 11.78 4.76
C ARG A 366 -8.83 10.86 5.44
N VAL A 367 -9.25 10.21 6.52
CA VAL A 367 -8.45 9.21 7.23
C VAL A 367 -9.30 7.96 7.42
N ASP A 368 -8.83 6.85 6.88
CA ASP A 368 -9.39 5.52 7.12
C ASP A 368 -8.41 4.80 8.05
N SER A 369 -8.74 4.68 9.35
CA SER A 369 -7.85 4.14 10.38
C SER A 369 -8.49 2.99 11.15
N SER A 370 -7.65 2.16 11.79
CA SER A 370 -8.10 1.11 12.70
C SER A 370 -7.30 1.07 13.98
N ILE A 371 -6.89 2.25 14.45
CA ILE A 371 -6.17 2.42 15.72
C ILE A 371 -6.84 3.47 16.58
N VAL A 372 -6.67 3.30 17.89
CA VAL A 372 -7.14 4.22 18.94
C VAL A 372 -6.09 4.28 20.05
N GLU A 373 -6.20 5.24 20.95
CA GLU A 373 -5.36 5.25 22.15
C GLU A 373 -5.52 3.96 22.95
N ASN A 374 -4.41 3.48 23.51
CA ASN A 374 -4.25 2.20 24.21
C ASN A 374 -4.40 0.95 23.33
N TYR A 375 -4.51 1.08 22.01
CA TYR A 375 -4.45 -0.06 21.10
C TYR A 375 -3.03 -0.64 21.03
N LYS A 376 -2.91 -1.97 21.07
CA LYS A 376 -1.64 -2.69 20.96
C LYS A 376 -1.38 -3.05 19.50
N VAL A 377 -0.31 -2.50 18.94
CA VAL A 377 0.21 -2.85 17.61
C VAL A 377 1.15 -4.05 17.76
N THR A 378 0.97 -5.06 16.89
CA THR A 378 1.75 -6.30 16.87
C THR A 378 2.30 -6.56 15.48
N ALA A 379 3.38 -7.34 15.40
CA ALA A 379 4.01 -7.76 14.15
C ALA A 379 3.37 -9.03 13.56
N LYS A 380 2.26 -9.51 14.16
CA LYS A 380 1.51 -10.68 13.65
C LYS A 380 0.65 -10.34 12.43
N HIS A 381 0.42 -9.05 12.18
CA HIS A 381 -0.37 -8.55 11.07
C HIS A 381 0.41 -7.51 10.29
N ASP A 382 -0.13 -7.13 9.13
CA ASP A 382 0.40 -6.01 8.34
C ASP A 382 0.51 -4.72 9.20
N PRO A 383 1.61 -3.94 9.07
CA PRO A 383 1.87 -2.76 9.89
C PRO A 383 1.01 -1.54 9.55
N LEU A 384 0.03 -1.62 8.63
CA LEU A 384 -0.83 -0.51 8.27
C LEU A 384 -1.70 -0.04 9.44
N LEU A 385 -1.47 1.20 9.86
CA LEU A 385 -2.19 1.88 10.93
C LEU A 385 -3.39 2.69 10.40
N ALA A 386 -3.17 3.40 9.29
CA ALA A 386 -4.17 4.26 8.66
C ALA A 386 -3.84 4.48 7.18
N LYS A 387 -4.87 4.74 6.37
CA LYS A 387 -4.75 5.34 5.04
C LYS A 387 -5.17 6.81 5.13
N LEU A 388 -4.21 7.71 4.92
CA LEU A 388 -4.46 9.15 4.80
C LEU A 388 -4.67 9.48 3.32
N ALA A 389 -5.78 10.12 2.97
CA ALA A 389 -5.98 10.67 1.64
C ALA A 389 -6.27 12.16 1.72
N VAL A 390 -5.66 12.94 0.84
CA VAL A 390 -6.00 14.35 0.66
C VAL A 390 -6.55 14.59 -0.73
N TRP A 391 -7.38 15.61 -0.88
CA TRP A 391 -7.90 16.07 -2.16
C TRP A 391 -7.79 17.58 -2.28
N ALA A 392 -7.56 18.08 -3.49
CA ALA A 392 -7.57 19.50 -3.83
C ALA A 392 -8.00 19.73 -5.28
N PRO A 393 -8.37 20.97 -5.67
CA PRO A 393 -8.62 21.30 -7.07
C PRO A 393 -7.40 21.13 -7.99
N THR A 394 -6.17 21.20 -7.47
CA THR A 394 -4.93 21.02 -8.24
C THR A 394 -3.94 20.15 -7.48
N ARG A 395 -3.05 19.46 -8.20
CA ARG A 395 -1.99 18.65 -7.59
C ARG A 395 -1.12 19.44 -6.61
N ILE A 396 -0.71 20.67 -6.99
CA ILE A 396 0.12 21.53 -6.13
C ILE A 396 -0.56 21.77 -4.78
N LEU A 397 -1.87 22.08 -4.79
CA LEU A 397 -2.63 22.27 -3.56
C LEU A 397 -2.82 20.96 -2.79
N ALA A 398 -2.95 19.82 -3.47
CA ALA A 398 -3.02 18.51 -2.83
C ALA A 398 -1.70 18.19 -2.11
N VAL A 399 -0.56 18.46 -2.72
CA VAL A 399 0.76 18.30 -2.10
C VAL A 399 0.91 19.21 -0.88
N SER A 400 0.54 20.49 -0.97
CA SER A 400 0.56 21.40 0.18
C SER A 400 -0.35 20.91 1.31
N ARG A 401 -1.55 20.42 0.98
CA ARG A 401 -2.49 19.87 1.96
C ARG A 401 -1.95 18.59 2.60
N LEU A 402 -1.30 17.72 1.84
CA LEU A 402 -0.65 16.52 2.34
C LEU A 402 0.46 16.85 3.34
N LYS A 403 1.35 17.79 2.99
CA LYS A 403 2.43 18.28 3.87
C LYS A 403 1.86 18.77 5.21
N ARG A 404 0.78 19.55 5.18
CA ARG A 404 0.09 20.00 6.40
C ARG A 404 -0.52 18.82 7.17
N ALA A 405 -1.26 17.93 6.51
CA ALA A 405 -1.89 16.77 7.17
C ALA A 405 -0.86 15.87 7.87
N LEU A 406 0.29 15.60 7.24
CA LEU A 406 1.38 14.84 7.85
C LEU A 406 1.99 15.55 9.08
N ASN A 407 1.97 16.88 9.12
CA ASN A 407 2.44 17.66 10.28
C ASN A 407 1.45 17.65 11.45
N ASP A 408 0.15 17.59 11.15
CA ASP A 408 -0.90 17.57 12.17
C ASP A 408 -1.07 16.19 12.83
N TYR A 409 -0.64 15.13 12.13
CA TYR A 409 -0.75 13.73 12.56
C TYR A 409 0.11 13.46 13.79
N VAL A 410 -0.52 12.99 14.87
CA VAL A 410 0.18 12.57 16.10
C VAL A 410 -0.10 11.09 16.36
N ILE A 411 0.97 10.30 16.39
CA ILE A 411 0.96 8.90 16.82
C ILE A 411 2.15 8.74 17.75
N GLU A 412 1.88 8.42 19.02
CA GLU A 412 2.91 8.18 20.03
C GLU A 412 2.85 6.72 20.52
N GLY A 413 3.99 6.19 20.98
CA GLY A 413 4.11 4.84 21.53
C GLY A 413 4.57 3.77 20.53
N VAL A 414 4.56 4.08 19.24
CA VAL A 414 5.18 3.30 18.16
C VAL A 414 5.90 4.23 17.19
N SER A 415 6.91 3.72 16.48
CA SER A 415 7.53 4.43 15.35
C SER A 415 6.63 4.36 14.13
N THR A 416 6.69 5.37 13.27
CA THR A 416 5.94 5.40 12.01
C THR A 416 6.79 5.88 10.83
N ASN A 417 6.35 5.56 9.63
CA ASN A 417 6.95 6.02 8.38
C ASN A 417 6.66 7.49 8.04
N ILE A 418 5.92 8.23 8.89
CA ILE A 418 5.48 9.61 8.62
C ILE A 418 6.67 10.54 8.30
N MET A 419 7.76 10.45 9.06
CA MET A 419 8.94 11.29 8.83
C MET A 419 9.58 11.02 7.47
N LEU A 420 9.69 9.74 7.09
CA LEU A 420 10.20 9.37 5.77
C LEU A 420 9.30 9.93 4.66
N ILE A 421 7.99 9.79 4.79
CA ILE A 421 7.03 10.31 3.80
C ILE A 421 7.14 11.84 3.69
N LYS A 422 7.31 12.57 4.81
CA LYS A 422 7.52 14.04 4.79
C LYS A 422 8.73 14.43 3.93
N HIS A 423 9.82 13.68 4.00
CA HIS A 423 10.99 13.93 3.16
C HIS A 423 10.72 13.62 1.68
N ILE A 424 10.05 12.49 1.39
CA ILE A 424 9.69 12.12 0.01
C ILE A 424 8.80 13.20 -0.61
N VAL A 425 7.71 13.61 0.04
CA VAL A 425 6.78 14.60 -0.51
C VAL A 425 7.36 16.01 -0.58
N SER A 426 8.48 16.25 0.12
CA SER A 426 9.21 17.52 0.06
C SER A 426 10.26 17.56 -1.05
N SER A 427 10.61 16.42 -1.65
CA SER A 427 11.58 16.33 -2.74
C SER A 427 11.11 17.00 -4.03
N ASP A 428 12.05 17.50 -4.81
CA ASP A 428 11.78 18.11 -6.12
C ASP A 428 11.22 17.10 -7.12
N GLU A 429 11.65 15.84 -7.05
CA GLU A 429 11.12 14.75 -7.89
C GLU A 429 9.62 14.54 -7.66
N PHE A 430 9.21 14.47 -6.39
CA PHE A 430 7.80 14.30 -6.06
C PHE A 430 6.98 15.54 -6.45
N ASN A 431 7.48 16.75 -6.14
CA ASN A 431 6.78 18.00 -6.45
C ASN A 431 6.63 18.21 -7.96
N SER A 432 7.64 17.86 -8.76
CA SER A 432 7.61 17.97 -10.23
C SER A 432 6.82 16.85 -10.91
N GLY A 433 6.59 15.71 -10.24
CA GLY A 433 5.99 14.52 -10.84
C GLY A 433 6.97 13.69 -11.67
N ASN A 434 8.23 14.12 -11.77
CA ASN A 434 9.29 13.46 -12.52
C ASN A 434 9.99 12.41 -11.63
N TYR A 435 9.34 11.26 -11.49
CA TYR A 435 9.85 10.12 -10.74
C TYR A 435 9.51 8.81 -11.45
N THR A 436 10.33 7.80 -11.25
CA THR A 436 10.03 6.41 -11.63
C THR A 436 9.47 5.66 -10.43
N THR A 437 9.05 4.43 -10.65
CA THR A 437 8.66 3.48 -9.59
C THR A 437 9.80 3.17 -8.62
N ARG A 438 11.03 3.51 -9.01
CA ARG A 438 12.26 3.31 -8.25
C ARG A 438 12.67 4.54 -7.44
N LEU A 439 11.87 5.61 -7.38
CA LEU A 439 12.23 6.86 -6.66
C LEU A 439 12.84 6.61 -5.28
N PHE A 440 12.17 5.78 -4.47
CA PHE A 440 12.68 5.46 -3.14
C PHE A 440 13.96 4.64 -3.21
N ASN A 441 14.03 3.60 -4.06
CA ASN A 441 15.21 2.75 -4.19
C ASN A 441 16.44 3.52 -4.69
N GLU A 442 16.26 4.45 -5.63
CA GLU A 442 17.33 5.29 -6.19
C GLU A 442 17.86 6.31 -5.18
N LYS A 443 16.98 6.83 -4.31
CA LYS A 443 17.31 7.86 -3.32
C LYS A 443 17.22 7.38 -1.88
N GLU A 444 17.27 6.07 -1.67
CA GLU A 444 17.00 5.49 -0.35
C GLU A 444 17.98 6.03 0.69
N LYS A 445 19.27 6.02 0.35
CA LYS A 445 20.33 6.55 1.22
C LYS A 445 20.08 8.03 1.56
N TYR A 446 19.73 8.84 0.57
CA TYR A 446 19.45 10.25 0.74
C TYR A 446 18.24 10.50 1.67
N PHE A 447 17.13 9.81 1.44
CA PHE A 447 15.94 9.93 2.29
C PHE A 447 16.19 9.42 3.72
N ARG A 448 16.95 8.32 3.87
CA ARG A 448 17.35 7.81 5.19
C ARG A 448 18.28 8.77 5.93
N GLU A 449 19.20 9.45 5.23
CA GLU A 449 20.08 10.47 5.82
C GLU A 449 19.28 11.69 6.30
N LEU A 450 18.40 12.25 5.47
CA LEU A 450 17.50 13.35 5.87
C LEU A 450 16.61 12.98 7.07
N THR A 451 16.09 11.76 7.05
CA THR A 451 15.27 11.23 8.15
C THR A 451 16.10 11.13 9.43
N ARG A 452 17.34 10.65 9.34
CA ARG A 452 18.25 10.54 10.49
C ARG A 452 18.57 11.91 11.07
N GLU A 453 18.98 12.87 10.23
CA GLU A 453 19.28 14.25 10.66
C GLU A 453 18.08 14.89 11.38
N SER A 454 16.87 14.67 10.86
CA SER A 454 15.64 15.20 11.46
C SER A 454 15.34 14.55 12.82
N LEU A 455 15.54 13.24 12.95
CA LEU A 455 15.37 12.53 14.22
C LEU A 455 16.43 12.94 15.26
N GLU A 456 17.68 13.15 14.83
CA GLU A 456 18.76 13.66 15.68
C GLU A 456 18.46 15.08 16.18
N LEU A 457 17.99 15.97 15.28
CA LEU A 457 17.58 17.32 15.64
C LEU A 457 16.39 17.32 16.61
N GLN A 458 15.38 16.47 16.39
CA GLN A 458 14.26 16.30 17.32
C GLN A 458 14.74 15.82 18.70
N SER A 459 15.66 14.85 18.73
CA SER A 459 16.24 14.33 19.97
C SER A 459 17.04 15.39 20.72
N ALA A 460 17.90 16.13 20.03
CA ALA A 460 18.67 17.23 20.60
C ALA A 460 17.76 18.36 21.13
N THR A 461 16.70 18.71 20.39
CA THR A 461 15.71 19.69 20.80
C THR A 461 14.98 19.23 22.08
N LEU A 462 14.57 17.96 22.13
CA LEU A 462 13.93 17.40 23.32
C LEU A 462 14.87 17.44 24.54
N ILE A 463 16.13 17.05 24.37
CA ILE A 463 17.15 17.11 25.44
C ILE A 463 17.32 18.56 25.93
N ALA A 464 17.45 19.53 25.02
CA ALA A 464 17.57 20.93 25.37
C ALA A 464 16.33 21.46 26.12
N LEU A 465 15.12 21.11 25.68
CA LEU A 465 13.88 21.47 26.38
C LEU A 465 13.79 20.86 27.79
N LEU A 466 14.27 19.63 27.95
CA LEU A 466 14.36 18.96 29.25
C LEU A 466 15.37 19.64 30.18
N GLU A 467 16.55 20.02 29.67
CA GLU A 467 17.58 20.76 30.42
C GLU A 467 17.09 22.15 30.84
N LEU A 468 16.33 22.83 29.98
CA LEU A 468 15.70 24.13 30.28
C LEU A 468 14.50 24.02 31.25
N GLY A 469 14.17 22.82 31.72
CA GLY A 469 13.12 22.62 32.72
C GLY A 469 11.71 22.90 32.21
N VAL A 470 11.48 22.84 30.88
CA VAL A 470 10.14 23.01 30.30
C VAL A 470 9.23 21.91 30.84
N LYS A 471 8.24 22.29 31.66
CA LYS A 471 7.41 21.37 32.45
C LYS A 471 6.74 20.29 31.60
N ASP A 472 6.39 20.59 30.35
CA ASP A 472 5.77 19.65 29.42
C ASP A 472 6.77 18.77 28.67
N ALA A 473 8.04 19.16 28.56
CA ALA A 473 9.08 18.30 27.97
C ALA A 473 9.33 17.05 28.84
N LYS A 474 9.25 17.19 30.17
CA LYS A 474 9.34 16.05 31.11
C LYS A 474 8.23 15.02 30.90
N LYS A 475 7.01 15.45 30.53
CA LYS A 475 5.89 14.55 30.26
C LYS A 475 6.10 13.69 29.00
N ILE A 476 6.87 14.17 28.03
CA ILE A 476 7.24 13.42 26.81
C ILE A 476 8.21 12.28 27.16
N TYR A 477 8.99 12.41 28.25
CA TYR A 477 9.99 11.43 28.67
C TYR A 477 9.50 10.46 29.78
N GLU A 478 8.62 10.90 30.68
CA GLU A 478 8.33 10.14 31.92
C GLU A 478 7.32 8.98 31.79
N LYS A 479 6.71 8.72 30.63
CA LYS A 479 5.81 7.56 30.48
C LYS A 479 6.54 6.30 29.99
N LYS A 480 6.91 5.49 30.99
CA LYS A 480 7.39 4.08 31.01
C LYS A 480 8.88 3.84 30.80
N THR A 481 9.56 3.53 31.90
CA THR A 481 10.33 2.29 32.02
C THR A 481 10.30 1.81 33.48
N SER A 482 9.37 0.90 33.79
CA SER A 482 9.57 -0.03 34.91
C SER A 482 10.61 -1.06 34.45
N VAL A 483 11.88 -0.67 34.49
CA VAL A 483 13.01 -1.58 34.26
C VAL A 483 13.83 -1.57 35.55
N LYS A 484 14.06 -2.76 36.09
CA LYS A 484 14.78 -3.03 37.35
C LYS A 484 15.99 -2.10 37.50
N GLU A 485 16.03 -1.41 38.63
CA GLU A 485 17.11 -0.49 39.02
C GLU A 485 18.47 -1.18 38.91
N THR A 486 19.27 -0.75 37.94
CA THR A 486 20.73 -0.85 38.02
C THR A 486 21.22 0.49 38.56
N SER A 487 22.14 0.46 39.53
CA SER A 487 22.41 1.60 40.40
C SER A 487 22.79 2.87 39.62
N ARG A 488 22.25 3.99 40.07
CA ARG A 488 22.39 5.34 39.48
C ARG A 488 23.86 5.72 39.28
N ASP A 489 24.75 5.18 40.10
CA ASP A 489 26.18 5.48 40.10
C ASP A 489 26.94 4.83 38.94
N GLU A 490 26.53 3.65 38.48
CA GLU A 490 27.16 3.00 37.31
C GLU A 490 26.83 3.74 36.01
N ARG A 491 25.58 4.19 35.87
CA ARG A 491 25.09 4.93 34.71
C ARG A 491 25.74 6.32 34.61
N ILE A 492 25.87 7.03 35.73
CA ILE A 492 26.57 8.32 35.78
C ILE A 492 28.08 8.15 35.50
N SER A 493 28.70 7.09 36.03
CA SER A 493 30.12 6.82 35.80
C SER A 493 30.43 6.43 34.34
N ARG A 494 29.48 5.80 33.66
CA ARG A 494 29.60 5.48 32.22
C ARG A 494 29.44 6.74 31.36
N LEU A 495 28.48 7.60 31.68
CA LEU A 495 28.27 8.88 30.99
C LEU A 495 29.46 9.84 31.16
N LYS A 496 30.03 9.94 32.37
CA LYS A 496 31.24 10.75 32.62
C LYS A 496 32.45 10.26 31.83
N ARG A 497 32.63 8.93 31.71
CA ARG A 497 33.71 8.33 30.91
C ARG A 497 33.55 8.63 29.42
N SER A 498 32.34 8.52 28.88
CA SER A 498 32.05 8.88 27.48
C SER A 498 32.24 10.38 27.22
N ALA A 499 31.77 11.26 28.10
CA ALA A 499 31.95 12.71 27.96
C ALA A 499 33.44 13.14 27.99
N TRP A 500 34.24 12.51 28.85
CA TRP A 500 35.68 12.77 28.92
C TRP A 500 36.44 12.32 27.65
N TYR A 501 36.02 11.20 27.06
CA TYR A 501 36.57 10.70 25.80
C TYR A 501 36.30 11.66 24.62
N TYR A 502 35.07 12.17 24.50
CA TYR A 502 34.75 13.15 23.46
C TYR A 502 35.47 14.50 23.68
N TYR A 503 35.60 14.96 24.92
CA TYR A 503 36.35 16.19 25.23
C TYR A 503 37.84 16.09 24.86
N THR A 504 38.48 14.94 25.10
CA THR A 504 39.89 14.73 24.76
C THR A 504 40.15 14.67 23.26
N ILE A 505 39.23 14.04 22.48
CA ILE A 505 39.28 14.05 21.02
C ILE A 505 39.14 15.48 20.47
N LEU A 506 38.13 16.22 20.94
CA LEU A 506 37.88 17.59 20.46
C LEU A 506 39.04 18.54 20.82
N LYS A 507 39.64 18.41 22.01
CA LYS A 507 40.78 19.24 22.42
C LYS A 507 42.02 19.02 21.54
N HIS A 508 42.26 17.78 21.10
CA HIS A 508 43.39 17.48 20.20
C HIS A 508 43.20 18.09 18.81
N SER A 509 41.98 18.04 18.26
CA SER A 509 41.64 18.60 16.94
C SER A 509 41.70 20.13 16.88
N PHE A 510 41.35 20.83 17.97
CA PHE A 510 41.43 22.30 18.03
C PHE A 510 42.87 22.83 18.19
N SER A 511 43.76 22.08 18.85
CA SER A 511 45.16 22.51 19.04
C SER A 511 45.99 22.50 17.74
N THR A 512 45.61 21.69 16.75
CA THR A 512 46.31 21.55 15.47
C THR A 512 45.87 22.58 14.42
N GLN A 513 44.63 23.11 14.51
CA GLN A 513 44.14 24.15 13.60
C GLN A 513 44.65 25.56 13.95
N ILE A 514 44.90 25.88 15.22
CA ILE A 514 45.33 27.23 15.65
C ILE A 514 46.82 27.50 15.33
N LYS A 515 47.65 26.46 15.15
CA LYS A 515 49.07 26.64 14.77
C LYS A 515 49.30 26.87 13.27
N LYS A 516 48.33 26.60 12.39
CA LYS A 516 48.47 26.79 10.93
C LYS A 516 48.03 28.17 10.40
N SER A 517 47.38 29.01 11.22
CA SER A 517 46.81 30.30 10.77
C SER A 517 47.55 31.57 11.22
N ARG A 518 48.72 31.47 11.87
CA ARG A 518 49.51 32.62 12.39
C ARG A 518 50.90 32.80 11.75
N GLY A 519 51.09 32.34 10.51
CA GLY A 519 52.40 32.29 9.85
C GLY A 519 52.54 33.08 8.54
N THR A 520 51.91 34.25 8.38
CA THR A 520 52.19 35.16 7.25
C THR A 520 52.07 36.63 7.68
N HIS A 521 53.15 37.18 8.25
CA HIS A 521 53.32 38.62 8.39
C HIS A 521 54.28 39.13 7.30
N LEU A 522 53.75 39.92 6.38
CA LEU A 522 54.49 40.80 5.47
C LEU A 522 55.14 41.94 6.29
N LYS A 523 56.45 42.16 6.09
CA LYS A 523 57.20 43.30 6.63
C LYS A 523 56.93 44.57 5.81
N PRO A 524 56.92 45.78 6.42
CA PRO A 524 57.08 47.02 5.69
C PRO A 524 58.46 47.70 5.91
N LYS A 525 58.97 48.25 4.81
CA LYS A 525 60.19 49.03 4.52
C LYS A 525 61.45 48.25 4.16
#